data_AF-A0A530LGR9-F1
#
_entry.id   AF-A0A530LGR9-F1
#
_cell.length_a   1.000
_cell.length_b   1.000
_cell.length_c   1.000
_cell.angle_alpha   90.00
_cell.angle_beta   90.00
_cell.angle_gamma   90.00
#
_symmetry.space_group_name_H-M   'P 1'
#
loop_
_entity.id
_entity.type
_entity.pdbx_description
1 polymer ?
#
loop_
_entity_poly.entity_id
_entity_poly.type
_entity_poly.pdbx_seq_one_letter_code
_entity_poly.pdbx_strand_id
1 'polypeptide(L)'
;MMDFAIFWDWLSFAVRWLHVVTGIAWIGSSFYFVALDLGLRQRPGMPAGAFGEEWQVHGGGFYHVQKYLVAPAEMPEHLTWFKWESYATWLSGFAMLCVVYYAGADLFLIDPNVLAMSVPTGILLSLATIGVGWVVYDLLCRSPLGNSDTGLMLVLYGVLVFMAWGLTHLFTGRAAFLHLGAITATIM
;
A
#
# COMPACT_ATOMS: atom_id res chain seq x y z
N MET A 1 33.09 12.11 -10.42
CA MET A 1 32.24 11.05 -11.00
C MET A 1 32.11 9.85 -10.07
N MET A 2 33.20 9.35 -9.47
CA MET A 2 33.15 8.26 -8.49
C MET A 2 32.32 8.63 -7.23
N ASP A 3 32.48 9.83 -6.70
CA ASP A 3 31.77 10.25 -5.48
C ASP A 3 30.24 10.28 -5.66
N PHE A 4 29.77 10.69 -6.83
CA PHE A 4 28.35 10.68 -7.18
C PHE A 4 27.80 9.25 -7.27
N ALA A 5 28.53 8.33 -7.90
CA ALA A 5 28.15 6.93 -7.99
C ALA A 5 28.07 6.28 -6.60
N ILE A 6 29.09 6.50 -5.75
CA ILE A 6 29.11 6.00 -4.37
C ILE A 6 27.92 6.56 -3.58
N PHE A 7 27.66 7.88 -3.68
CA PHE A 7 26.51 8.49 -3.02
C PHE A 7 25.19 7.88 -3.49
N TRP A 8 25.04 7.66 -4.80
CA TRP A 8 23.81 7.08 -5.37
C TRP A 8 23.58 5.63 -4.93
N ASP A 9 24.65 4.84 -4.80
CA ASP A 9 24.59 3.47 -4.29
C ASP A 9 24.14 3.45 -2.82
N TRP A 10 24.68 4.33 -1.98
CA TRP A 10 24.25 4.48 -0.60
C TRP A 10 22.82 4.97 -0.48
N LEU A 11 22.40 5.93 -1.32
CA LEU A 11 21.02 6.40 -1.38
C LEU A 11 20.07 5.26 -1.78
N SER A 12 20.43 4.51 -2.82
CA SER A 12 19.67 3.34 -3.30
C SER A 12 19.56 2.27 -2.23
N PHE A 13 20.64 2.00 -1.49
CA PHE A 13 20.63 1.09 -0.34
C PHE A 13 19.69 1.60 0.76
N ALA A 14 19.79 2.88 1.13
CA ALA A 14 19.00 3.48 2.18
C ALA A 14 17.49 3.44 1.88
N VAL A 15 17.07 3.82 0.66
CA VAL A 15 15.64 3.82 0.29
C VAL A 15 15.05 2.41 0.24
N ARG A 16 15.83 1.40 -0.18
CA ARG A 16 15.40 0.00 -0.17
C ARG A 16 15.15 -0.49 1.25
N TRP A 17 16.11 -0.26 2.15
CA TRP A 17 15.97 -0.66 3.56
C TRP A 17 14.88 0.11 4.28
N LEU A 18 14.75 1.40 4.02
CA LEU A 18 13.64 2.20 4.54
C LEU A 18 12.29 1.62 4.10
N HIS A 19 12.15 1.26 2.82
CA HIS A 19 10.91 0.67 2.32
C HIS A 19 10.62 -0.70 2.94
N VAL A 20 11.64 -1.56 3.11
CA VAL A 20 11.47 -2.85 3.78
C VAL A 20 11.02 -2.65 5.23
N VAL A 21 11.66 -1.76 5.99
CA VAL A 21 11.32 -1.50 7.40
C VAL A 21 9.91 -0.93 7.54
N THR A 22 9.55 0.06 6.72
CA THR A 22 8.20 0.63 6.75
C THR A 22 7.14 -0.39 6.31
N GLY A 23 7.43 -1.21 5.30
CA GLY A 23 6.57 -2.33 4.89
C GLY A 23 6.34 -3.35 6.01
N ILE A 24 7.38 -3.71 6.77
CA ILE A 24 7.25 -4.59 7.95
C ILE A 24 6.36 -3.92 9.01
N ALA A 25 6.55 -2.62 9.27
CA ALA A 25 5.74 -1.90 10.25
C ALA A 25 4.25 -1.86 9.84
N TRP A 26 3.94 -1.60 8.58
CA TRP A 26 2.57 -1.54 8.07
C TRP A 26 1.87 -2.90 8.02
N ILE A 27 2.56 -3.94 7.53
CA ILE A 27 2.00 -5.29 7.50
C ILE A 27 1.86 -5.82 8.94
N GLY A 28 2.83 -5.54 9.80
CA GLY A 28 2.81 -5.92 11.22
C GLY A 28 1.65 -5.27 11.99
N SER A 29 1.41 -3.97 11.80
CA SER A 29 0.26 -3.29 12.41
C SER A 29 -1.06 -3.87 11.90
N SER A 30 -1.15 -4.18 10.61
CA SER A 30 -2.32 -4.83 10.01
C SER A 30 -2.62 -6.19 10.66
N PHE A 31 -1.61 -7.04 10.82
CA PHE A 31 -1.79 -8.34 11.50
C PHE A 31 -2.18 -8.18 12.98
N TYR A 32 -1.61 -7.20 13.67
CA TYR A 32 -2.01 -6.90 15.05
C TYR A 32 -3.50 -6.54 15.13
N PHE A 33 -3.99 -5.64 14.27
CA PHE A 33 -5.40 -5.24 14.28
C PHE A 33 -6.35 -6.36 13.84
N VAL A 34 -5.95 -7.20 12.89
CA VAL A 34 -6.72 -8.40 12.53
C VAL A 34 -6.83 -9.36 13.71
N ALA A 35 -5.72 -9.61 14.42
CA ALA A 35 -5.73 -10.47 15.60
C ALA A 35 -6.58 -9.87 16.74
N LEU A 36 -6.50 -8.56 16.97
CA LEU A 36 -7.33 -7.84 17.93
C LEU A 36 -8.82 -7.99 17.58
N ASP A 37 -9.18 -7.75 16.33
CA ASP A 37 -10.57 -7.84 15.85
C ASP A 37 -11.17 -9.24 16.00
N LEU A 38 -10.38 -10.28 15.68
CA LEU A 38 -10.78 -11.67 15.85
C LEU A 38 -10.82 -12.12 17.33
N GLY A 39 -10.09 -11.41 18.20
CA GLY A 39 -10.03 -11.69 19.64
C GLY A 39 -11.17 -11.07 20.44
N LEU A 40 -11.87 -10.07 19.91
CA LEU A 40 -12.91 -9.31 20.63
C LEU A 40 -13.98 -10.22 21.22
N ARG A 41 -14.31 -9.98 22.50
CA ARG A 41 -15.39 -10.67 23.19
C ARG A 41 -16.46 -9.71 23.69
N GLN A 42 -17.70 -10.16 23.59
CA GLN A 42 -18.85 -9.54 24.23
C GLN A 42 -18.89 -9.94 25.71
N ARG A 43 -18.94 -8.97 26.62
CA ARG A 43 -19.03 -9.23 28.07
C ARG A 43 -20.14 -8.40 28.74
N PRO A 44 -20.75 -8.89 29.83
CA PRO A 44 -21.66 -8.08 30.63
C PRO A 44 -20.96 -6.85 31.19
N GLY A 45 -21.64 -5.69 31.17
CA GLY A 45 -21.12 -4.45 31.74
C GLY A 45 -20.21 -3.62 30.81
N MET A 46 -20.10 -3.98 29.54
CA MET A 46 -19.42 -3.13 28.55
C MET A 46 -20.11 -1.76 28.40
N PRO A 47 -19.36 -0.70 28.05
CA PRO A 47 -19.95 0.60 27.75
C PRO A 47 -20.98 0.53 26.63
N ALA A 48 -21.98 1.42 26.69
CA ALA A 48 -23.00 1.52 25.67
C ALA A 48 -22.38 1.80 24.29
N GLY A 49 -22.75 1.00 23.29
CA GLY A 49 -22.25 1.14 21.91
C GLY A 49 -20.92 0.42 21.63
N ALA A 50 -20.27 -0.19 22.63
CA ALA A 50 -19.09 -1.02 22.39
C ALA A 50 -19.46 -2.31 21.63
N PHE A 51 -18.73 -2.60 20.55
CA PHE A 51 -18.87 -3.83 19.76
C PHE A 51 -18.15 -5.02 20.37
N GLY A 52 -17.20 -4.78 21.27
CA GLY A 52 -16.49 -5.82 21.98
C GLY A 52 -15.29 -5.26 22.72
N GLU A 53 -14.77 -6.07 23.63
CA GLU A 53 -13.56 -5.74 24.37
C GLU A 53 -12.53 -6.87 24.27
N GLU A 54 -11.26 -6.50 24.44
CA GLU A 54 -10.17 -7.46 24.57
C GLU A 54 -9.17 -7.02 25.63
N TRP A 55 -8.62 -8.02 26.33
CA TRP A 55 -7.59 -7.84 27.34
C TRP A 55 -6.27 -8.39 26.82
N GLN A 56 -5.24 -7.53 26.76
CA GLN A 56 -3.93 -7.91 26.25
C GLN A 56 -2.85 -7.65 27.31
N VAL A 57 -1.77 -8.42 27.27
CA VAL A 57 -0.59 -8.23 28.14
C VAL A 57 0.64 -8.01 27.28
N HIS A 58 1.38 -6.94 27.56
CA HIS A 58 2.66 -6.67 26.92
C HIS A 58 3.54 -5.81 27.82
N GLY A 59 4.86 -6.02 27.80
CA GLY A 59 5.80 -5.25 28.62
C GLY A 59 5.55 -5.33 30.14
N GLY A 60 4.85 -6.37 30.62
CA GLY A 60 4.45 -6.53 32.02
C GLY A 60 3.21 -5.75 32.44
N GLY A 61 2.56 -5.00 31.53
CA GLY A 61 1.31 -4.28 31.77
C GLY A 61 0.10 -4.95 31.09
N PHE A 62 -1.10 -4.54 31.51
CA PHE A 62 -2.37 -5.01 30.95
C PHE A 62 -3.07 -3.87 30.21
N TYR A 63 -3.55 -4.15 29.01
CA TYR A 63 -4.32 -3.26 28.16
C TYR A 63 -5.76 -3.76 28.10
N HIS A 64 -6.72 -2.86 28.33
CA HIS A 64 -8.14 -3.12 28.12
C HIS A 64 -8.59 -2.29 26.93
N VAL A 65 -8.85 -2.95 25.81
CA VAL A 65 -9.21 -2.30 24.55
C VAL A 65 -10.68 -2.54 24.29
N GLN A 66 -11.39 -1.48 23.90
CA GLN A 66 -12.81 -1.53 23.52
C GLN A 66 -12.94 -1.01 22.09
N LYS A 67 -13.58 -1.80 21.23
CA LYS A 67 -13.84 -1.40 19.85
C LYS A 67 -15.25 -0.84 19.72
N TYR A 68 -15.37 0.33 19.11
CA TYR A 68 -16.63 0.93 18.70
C TYR A 68 -16.67 0.95 17.16
N LEU A 69 -17.78 0.52 16.55
CA LEU A 69 -17.92 0.54 15.07
C LEU A 69 -18.16 1.94 14.52
N VAL A 70 -18.61 2.84 15.38
CA VAL A 70 -18.85 4.25 15.11
C VAL A 70 -18.29 5.08 16.25
N ALA A 71 -18.14 6.38 16.05
CA ALA A 71 -17.64 7.27 17.10
C ALA A 71 -18.51 7.14 18.38
N PRO A 72 -17.88 6.98 19.57
CA PRO A 72 -18.60 6.96 20.83
C PRO A 72 -19.20 8.34 21.14
N ALA A 73 -20.14 8.39 22.10
CA ALA A 73 -20.81 9.63 22.52
C ALA A 73 -19.82 10.70 23.02
N GLU A 74 -18.74 10.28 23.67
CA GLU A 74 -17.64 11.13 24.09
C GLU A 74 -16.34 10.60 23.49
N MET A 75 -15.73 11.40 22.60
CA MET A 75 -14.42 11.11 22.05
C MET A 75 -13.33 11.74 22.93
N PRO A 76 -12.25 11.00 23.25
CA PRO A 76 -11.14 11.57 24.01
C PRO A 76 -10.44 12.68 23.22
N GLU A 77 -9.93 13.69 23.92
CA GLU A 77 -9.14 14.77 23.31
C GLU A 77 -7.85 14.25 22.64
N HIS A 78 -7.25 13.21 23.23
CA HIS A 78 -6.07 12.56 22.70
C HIS A 78 -6.43 11.23 22.03
N LEU A 79 -6.15 11.13 20.74
CA LEU A 79 -6.29 9.90 19.96
C LEU A 79 -5.07 9.70 19.07
N THR A 80 -4.62 8.45 18.96
CA THR A 80 -3.55 8.07 18.04
C THR A 80 -4.15 7.41 16.81
N TRP A 81 -3.86 7.97 15.64
CA TRP A 81 -4.24 7.39 14.37
C TRP A 81 -3.05 6.70 13.71
N PHE A 82 -3.12 5.38 13.59
CA PHE A 82 -2.11 4.50 12.95
C PHE A 82 -2.16 4.58 11.41
N LYS A 83 -1.96 5.78 10.85
CA LYS A 83 -1.90 6.02 9.39
C LYS A 83 -0.47 6.04 8.84
N TRP A 84 0.50 6.31 9.72
CA TRP A 84 1.86 6.63 9.31
C TRP A 84 2.60 5.43 8.77
N GLU A 85 2.29 4.24 9.24
CA GLU A 85 2.88 3.00 8.76
C GLU A 85 2.60 2.82 7.27
N SER A 86 1.32 2.91 6.87
CA SER A 86 0.90 2.84 5.46
C SER A 86 1.49 3.99 4.64
N TYR A 87 1.37 5.23 5.13
CA TYR A 87 1.86 6.41 4.39
C TYR A 87 3.37 6.39 4.19
N ALA A 88 4.14 5.95 5.19
CA ALA A 88 5.59 5.82 5.08
C ALA A 88 5.98 4.68 4.14
N THR A 89 5.24 3.56 4.12
CA THR A 89 5.45 2.50 3.12
C THR A 89 5.22 3.01 1.70
N TRP A 90 4.11 3.73 1.46
CA TRP A 90 3.83 4.28 0.14
C TRP A 90 4.90 5.29 -0.28
N LEU A 91 5.24 6.25 0.59
CA LEU A 91 6.21 7.31 0.29
C LEU A 91 7.62 6.74 0.03
N SER A 92 8.06 5.79 0.86
CA SER A 92 9.35 5.12 0.65
C SER A 92 9.37 4.24 -0.59
N GLY A 93 8.24 3.61 -0.94
CA GLY A 93 8.08 2.82 -2.16
C GLY A 93 8.15 3.70 -3.40
N PHE A 94 7.49 4.85 -3.36
CA PHE A 94 7.57 5.85 -4.42
C PHE A 94 8.99 6.46 -4.54
N ALA A 95 9.65 6.73 -3.42
CA ALA A 95 11.05 7.17 -3.44
C ALA A 95 11.96 6.11 -4.08
N MET A 96 11.76 4.83 -3.79
CA MET A 96 12.48 3.74 -4.43
C MET A 96 12.16 3.62 -5.93
N LEU A 97 10.91 3.83 -6.34
CA LEU A 97 10.52 3.90 -7.76
C LEU A 97 11.34 4.97 -8.51
N CYS A 98 11.48 6.15 -7.92
CA CYS A 98 12.28 7.24 -8.49
C CYS A 98 13.79 6.95 -8.49
N VAL A 99 14.36 6.61 -7.33
CA VAL A 99 15.82 6.51 -7.14
C VAL A 99 16.41 5.27 -7.80
N VAL A 100 15.70 4.14 -7.74
CA VAL A 100 16.23 2.86 -8.22
C VAL A 100 15.71 2.58 -9.63
N TYR A 101 14.38 2.64 -9.81
CA TYR A 101 13.77 2.12 -11.02
C TYR A 101 13.76 3.12 -12.17
N TYR A 102 13.52 4.41 -11.91
CA TYR A 102 13.56 5.44 -12.94
C TYR A 102 14.98 5.88 -13.29
N ALA A 103 15.87 6.03 -12.30
CA ALA A 103 17.27 6.33 -12.59
C ALA A 103 17.98 5.20 -13.37
N GLY A 104 17.53 3.95 -13.18
CA GLY A 104 17.97 2.78 -13.95
C GLY A 104 16.95 2.29 -14.97
N ALA A 105 16.13 3.17 -15.55
CA ALA A 105 15.00 2.79 -16.40
C ALA A 105 15.38 1.90 -17.60
N ASP A 106 16.53 2.12 -18.22
CA ASP A 106 17.03 1.29 -19.33
C ASP A 106 17.27 -0.17 -18.93
N LEU A 107 17.48 -0.45 -17.64
CA LEU A 107 17.72 -1.79 -17.11
C LEU A 107 16.50 -2.39 -16.41
N PHE A 108 15.73 -1.57 -15.70
CA PHE A 108 14.67 -2.06 -14.83
C PHE A 108 13.27 -1.84 -15.38
N LEU A 109 13.06 -0.85 -16.24
CA LEU A 109 11.75 -0.45 -16.74
C LEU A 109 11.51 -0.91 -18.18
N ILE A 110 12.43 -0.56 -19.09
CA ILE A 110 12.26 -0.74 -20.53
C ILE A 110 12.92 -2.04 -20.99
N ASP A 111 12.19 -2.82 -21.80
CA ASP A 111 12.75 -3.94 -22.54
C ASP A 111 12.57 -3.67 -24.05
N PRO A 112 13.66 -3.39 -24.78
CA PRO A 112 13.60 -3.13 -26.22
C PRO A 112 13.02 -4.29 -27.04
N ASN A 113 13.05 -5.53 -26.53
CA ASN A 113 12.46 -6.69 -27.21
C ASN A 113 10.95 -6.77 -27.03
N VAL A 114 10.41 -6.11 -26.00
CA VAL A 114 8.96 -5.99 -25.77
C VAL A 114 8.43 -4.77 -26.52
N LEU A 115 8.96 -3.59 -26.18
CA LEU A 115 8.61 -2.33 -26.83
C LEU A 115 9.76 -1.33 -26.70
N ALA A 116 10.43 -1.07 -27.81
CA ALA A 116 11.47 -0.05 -27.87
C ALA A 116 10.87 1.35 -27.68
N MET A 117 11.26 2.02 -26.60
CA MET A 117 10.83 3.38 -26.28
C MET A 117 11.95 4.16 -25.59
N SER A 118 11.82 5.49 -25.56
CA SER A 118 12.76 6.33 -24.83
C SER A 118 12.52 6.27 -23.31
N VAL A 119 13.56 6.50 -22.50
CA VAL A 119 13.47 6.57 -21.03
C VAL A 119 12.37 7.54 -20.55
N PRO A 120 12.29 8.79 -21.04
CA PRO A 120 11.21 9.70 -20.62
C PRO A 120 9.82 9.15 -20.93
N THR A 121 9.63 8.53 -22.09
CA THR A 121 8.35 7.90 -22.46
C THR A 121 7.99 6.78 -21.50
N GLY A 122 8.95 5.89 -21.18
CA GLY A 122 8.74 4.79 -20.23
C GLY A 122 8.35 5.29 -18.84
N ILE A 123 9.05 6.30 -18.32
CA ILE A 123 8.73 6.90 -17.01
C ILE A 123 7.34 7.56 -17.01
N LEU A 124 6.98 8.29 -18.08
CA LEU A 124 5.66 8.89 -18.19
C LEU A 124 4.55 7.84 -18.24
N LEU A 125 4.74 6.75 -19.00
CA LEU A 125 3.79 5.63 -19.03
C LEU A 125 3.67 4.94 -17.66
N SER A 126 4.79 4.83 -16.94
CA SER A 126 4.82 4.27 -15.59
C SER A 126 3.96 5.10 -14.63
N LEU A 127 4.18 6.41 -14.58
CA LEU A 127 3.39 7.33 -13.76
C LEU A 127 1.92 7.38 -14.20
N ALA A 128 1.67 7.39 -15.51
CA ALA A 128 0.33 7.36 -16.06
C ALA A 128 -0.41 6.07 -15.66
N THR A 129 0.25 4.93 -15.62
CA THR A 129 -0.35 3.67 -15.18
C THR A 129 -0.82 3.77 -13.73
N ILE A 130 -0.01 4.33 -12.83
CA ILE A 130 -0.38 4.51 -11.41
C ILE A 130 -1.58 5.46 -11.29
N GLY A 131 -1.51 6.62 -11.97
CA GLY A 131 -2.58 7.61 -11.94
C GLY A 131 -3.89 7.11 -12.55
N VAL A 132 -3.84 6.46 -13.70
CA VAL A 132 -5.02 5.87 -14.36
C VAL A 132 -5.59 4.74 -13.50
N GLY A 133 -4.75 3.90 -12.90
CA GLY A 133 -5.20 2.85 -11.98
C GLY A 133 -6.03 3.41 -10.83
N TRP A 134 -5.57 4.51 -10.22
CA TRP A 134 -6.31 5.23 -9.18
C TRP A 134 -7.63 5.81 -9.69
N VAL A 135 -7.63 6.48 -10.85
CA VAL A 135 -8.87 7.04 -11.44
C VAL A 135 -9.89 5.93 -11.73
N VAL A 136 -9.45 4.81 -12.32
CA VAL A 136 -10.33 3.67 -12.60
C VAL A 136 -10.93 3.12 -11.31
N TYR A 137 -10.12 2.97 -10.26
CA TYR A 137 -10.60 2.53 -8.95
C TYR A 137 -11.62 3.50 -8.34
N ASP A 138 -11.34 4.81 -8.27
CA ASP A 138 -12.26 5.81 -7.71
C ASP A 138 -13.59 5.81 -8.47
N LEU A 139 -13.57 5.72 -9.80
CA LEU A 139 -14.78 5.63 -10.62
C LEU A 139 -15.57 4.35 -10.37
N LEU A 140 -14.90 3.20 -10.22
CA LEU A 140 -15.56 1.93 -9.91
C LEU A 140 -16.24 1.97 -8.53
N CYS A 141 -15.56 2.51 -7.51
CA CYS A 141 -16.11 2.66 -6.17
C CYS A 141 -17.30 3.62 -6.11
N ARG A 142 -17.33 4.66 -6.96
CA ARG A 142 -18.47 5.60 -7.07
C ARG A 142 -19.61 5.07 -7.94
N SER A 143 -19.38 4.01 -8.72
CA SER A 143 -20.40 3.42 -9.59
C SER A 143 -21.36 2.52 -8.80
N PRO A 144 -22.48 2.04 -9.41
CA PRO A 144 -23.37 1.08 -8.77
C PRO A 144 -22.68 -0.22 -8.31
N LEU A 145 -21.51 -0.57 -8.85
CA LEU A 145 -20.70 -1.70 -8.38
C LEU A 145 -20.22 -1.52 -6.94
N GLY A 146 -20.03 -0.28 -6.48
CA GLY A 146 -19.65 0.04 -5.10
C GLY A 146 -20.69 -0.39 -4.05
N ASN A 147 -21.91 -0.73 -4.47
CA ASN A 147 -22.95 -1.26 -3.57
C ASN A 147 -22.83 -2.79 -3.35
N SER A 148 -21.90 -3.46 -4.02
CA SER A 148 -21.69 -4.91 -3.90
C SER A 148 -20.21 -5.22 -3.71
N ASP A 149 -19.81 -5.51 -2.47
CA ASP A 149 -18.41 -5.83 -2.13
C ASP A 149 -17.85 -6.97 -3.00
N THR A 150 -18.60 -8.05 -3.18
CA THR A 150 -18.17 -9.20 -4.00
C THR A 150 -18.07 -8.83 -5.48
N GLY A 151 -19.06 -8.10 -6.01
CA GLY A 151 -19.06 -7.67 -7.40
C GLY A 151 -17.88 -6.74 -7.70
N LEU A 152 -17.65 -5.75 -6.83
CA LEU A 152 -16.51 -4.84 -6.91
C LEU A 152 -15.18 -5.60 -6.84
N MET A 153 -15.03 -6.55 -5.92
CA MET A 153 -13.81 -7.36 -5.79
C MET A 153 -13.51 -8.17 -7.05
N LEU A 154 -14.51 -8.82 -7.66
CA LEU A 154 -14.34 -9.59 -8.89
C LEU A 154 -13.94 -8.70 -10.07
N VAL A 155 -14.54 -7.52 -10.20
CA VAL A 155 -14.19 -6.55 -11.23
C VAL A 155 -12.77 -6.04 -11.02
N LEU A 156 -12.40 -5.64 -9.80
CA LEU A 156 -11.04 -5.18 -9.49
C LEU A 156 -9.99 -6.27 -9.74
N TYR A 157 -10.30 -7.53 -9.44
CA TYR A 157 -9.44 -8.66 -9.79
C TYR A 157 -9.23 -8.75 -11.31
N GLY A 158 -10.32 -8.67 -12.10
CA GLY A 158 -10.22 -8.64 -13.56
C GLY A 158 -9.39 -7.47 -14.09
N VAL A 159 -9.53 -6.28 -13.49
CA VAL A 159 -8.71 -5.10 -13.81
C VAL A 159 -7.24 -5.35 -13.50
N LEU A 160 -6.91 -5.94 -12.34
CA LEU A 160 -5.53 -6.28 -11.97
C LEU A 160 -4.91 -7.30 -12.94
N VAL A 161 -5.66 -8.33 -13.34
CA VAL A 161 -5.20 -9.31 -14.34
C VAL A 161 -4.96 -8.64 -15.69
N PHE A 162 -5.87 -7.80 -16.14
CA PHE A 162 -5.73 -7.05 -17.39
C PHE A 162 -4.54 -6.10 -17.35
N MET A 163 -4.34 -5.37 -16.25
CA MET A 163 -3.18 -4.49 -16.07
C MET A 163 -1.88 -5.29 -16.04
N ALA A 164 -1.83 -6.42 -15.33
CA ALA A 164 -0.66 -7.29 -15.30
C ALA A 164 -0.27 -7.72 -16.72
N TRP A 165 -1.24 -8.22 -17.48
CA TRP A 165 -1.05 -8.59 -18.88
C TRP A 165 -0.62 -7.39 -19.74
N GLY A 166 -1.33 -6.26 -19.68
CA GLY A 166 -1.04 -5.07 -20.46
C GLY A 166 0.38 -4.52 -20.19
N LEU A 167 0.81 -4.50 -18.94
CA LEU A 167 2.13 -4.04 -18.55
C LEU A 167 3.26 -4.95 -19.05
N THR A 168 3.01 -6.26 -19.25
CA THR A 168 4.00 -7.15 -19.88
C THR A 168 4.22 -6.86 -21.37
N HIS A 169 3.34 -6.10 -22.01
CA HIS A 169 3.53 -5.60 -23.39
C HIS A 169 4.17 -4.21 -23.45
N LEU A 170 4.38 -3.56 -22.30
CA LEU A 170 4.95 -2.21 -22.22
C LEU A 170 6.33 -2.20 -21.56
N PHE A 171 6.52 -3.01 -20.53
CA PHE A 171 7.69 -2.97 -19.65
C PHE A 171 8.32 -4.35 -19.50
N THR A 172 9.47 -4.37 -18.82
CA THR A 172 10.07 -5.63 -18.36
C THR A 172 9.09 -6.37 -17.44
N GLY A 173 9.19 -7.71 -17.37
CA GLY A 173 8.36 -8.49 -16.45
C GLY A 173 8.53 -8.08 -14.97
N ARG A 174 9.73 -7.64 -14.59
CA ARG A 174 10.01 -7.09 -13.26
C ARG A 174 9.23 -5.81 -13.01
N ALA A 175 9.25 -4.88 -13.97
CA ALA A 175 8.51 -3.63 -13.86
C ALA A 175 7.00 -3.88 -13.83
N ALA A 176 6.47 -4.81 -14.62
CA ALA A 176 5.05 -5.16 -14.58
C ALA A 176 4.61 -5.59 -13.17
N PHE A 177 5.38 -6.47 -12.51
CA PHE A 177 5.11 -6.89 -11.13
C PHE A 177 5.19 -5.73 -10.13
N LEU A 178 6.20 -4.86 -10.26
CA LEU A 178 6.34 -3.70 -9.39
C LEU A 178 5.16 -2.75 -9.52
N HIS A 179 4.70 -2.47 -10.75
CA HIS A 179 3.59 -1.56 -10.99
C HIS A 179 2.28 -2.09 -10.43
N LEU A 180 2.04 -3.41 -10.50
CA LEU A 180 0.89 -4.01 -9.83
C LEU A 180 0.89 -3.69 -8.34
N GLY A 181 2.04 -3.90 -7.66
CA GLY A 181 2.19 -3.54 -6.26
C GLY A 181 2.02 -2.05 -5.97
N ALA A 182 2.57 -1.18 -6.84
CA ALA A 182 2.45 0.26 -6.70
C ALA A 182 1.01 0.75 -6.88
N ILE A 183 0.27 0.20 -7.85
CA ILE A 183 -1.15 0.53 -8.08
C ILE A 183 -1.99 0.07 -6.89
N THR A 184 -1.81 -1.18 -6.43
CA THR A 184 -2.55 -1.68 -5.25
C THR A 184 -2.27 -0.84 -4.02
N ALA A 185 -1.02 -0.45 -3.78
CA ALA A 185 -0.67 0.42 -2.66
C ALA A 185 -1.25 1.85 -2.78
N THR A 186 -1.58 2.32 -3.99
CA THR A 186 -2.11 3.66 -4.23
C THR A 186 -3.62 3.76 -4.05
N ILE A 187 -4.33 2.62 -4.17
CA ILE A 187 -5.81 2.57 -4.06
C ILE A 187 -6.30 2.08 -2.68
N MET A 188 -5.39 1.59 -1.84
CA MET A 188 -5.63 1.22 -0.43
C MET A 188 -5.52 2.44 0.48
#